data_AF-A0AAN1M4S2-F1
#
_entry.id   AF-A0AAN1M4S2-F1
#
_cell.length_a   1.000
_cell.length_b   1.000
_cell.length_c   1.000
_cell.angle_alpha   90.00
_cell.angle_beta   90.00
_cell.angle_gamma   90.00
#
_symmetry.space_group_name_H-M   'P 1'
#
loop_
_entity.id
_entity.type
_entity.pdbx_description
1 polymer ?
#
loop_
_entity_poly.entity_id
_entity_poly.type
_entity_poly.pdbx_seq_one_letter_code
_entity_poly.pdbx_strand_id
1 'polypeptide(L)'
;MAFEFEKELKVEKTNIPGLLVFDLPVHGDNRGWFKENWQRAKMMGLGLPDFGPVQNNISYNATKGVTRGIHAEPWDKYISIAAGEIFGAWVDLRPGESFGQVFTTTLDPSRAIYVPRGVGNSFQALEDGTVYTYLVNAHWSLEQKKTYTFVNLADPELDIQWPIPLEESERSEADLHHPMLKDAKPMSPKRTLVTGCNGQLGHAIRAYAEAHHLQGFEYTDIDEFDFSDPAAYDRYDWSLYGTIINAGAYTAVDRAETAEGRPVAWKANAQGPALLARVAKDHHITLVHVSSDYVFDGTAEEHSEDEAFAPLGVYGQTKAAGDIAVANTPEHYIVRSSWVIGEGHNFVKTMMMLSNRVADPDDELNQVMVVDDQYGRLTFTKDMAEAVFHLLDSHAPYGTYNLTGSGAVRSWADIAAEVFDLTNGNGDRVRPISTAEYFANAKTPVSPRPEHSALGLAKIEAAGYTPADWEESLKSYVAKELGK
;
A
#
# COMPACT_ATOMS: atom_id res chain seq x y z
N MET A 1 14.87 -40.89 18.40
CA MET A 1 13.77 -40.14 17.77
C MET A 1 13.07 -41.05 16.78
N ALA A 2 11.78 -41.32 17.00
CA ALA A 2 10.94 -42.08 16.07
C ALA A 2 9.89 -41.11 15.51
N PHE A 3 10.28 -40.31 14.53
CA PHE A 3 9.34 -39.53 13.73
C PHE A 3 9.23 -40.14 12.34
N GLU A 4 8.12 -39.87 11.67
CA GLU A 4 7.79 -40.49 10.39
C GLU A 4 8.64 -39.90 9.25
N PHE A 5 9.28 -40.78 8.48
CA PHE A 5 10.02 -40.44 7.26
C PHE A 5 9.08 -40.46 6.05
N GLU A 6 9.50 -39.78 4.98
CA GLU A 6 8.82 -39.80 3.67
C GLU A 6 7.39 -39.22 3.66
N LYS A 7 7.08 -38.32 4.61
CA LYS A 7 5.83 -37.55 4.56
C LYS A 7 5.74 -36.73 3.28
N GLU A 8 4.51 -36.56 2.78
CA GLU A 8 4.23 -35.58 1.75
C GLU A 8 4.29 -34.16 2.33
N LEU A 9 4.85 -33.21 1.56
CA LEU A 9 4.82 -31.80 1.94
C LEU A 9 3.37 -31.30 1.94
N LYS A 10 2.86 -30.92 3.11
CA LYS A 10 1.48 -30.46 3.32
C LYS A 10 1.45 -29.26 4.24
N VAL A 11 0.37 -28.48 4.14
CA VAL A 11 0.10 -27.34 5.02
C VAL A 11 -1.25 -27.51 5.72
N GLU A 12 -1.29 -27.13 6.99
CA GLU A 12 -2.48 -27.11 7.81
C GLU A 12 -2.68 -25.67 8.33
N LYS A 13 -3.91 -25.18 8.18
CA LYS A 13 -4.33 -23.91 8.80
C LYS A 13 -4.69 -24.16 10.26
N THR A 14 -4.40 -23.19 11.11
CA THR A 14 -4.75 -23.24 12.52
C THR A 14 -5.95 -22.32 12.82
N ASN A 15 -6.36 -22.25 14.09
CA ASN A 15 -7.34 -21.27 14.57
C ASN A 15 -6.81 -19.83 14.53
N ILE A 16 -5.49 -19.64 14.60
CA ILE A 16 -4.88 -18.31 14.53
C ILE A 16 -4.74 -17.89 13.06
N PRO A 17 -5.34 -16.76 12.63
CA PRO A 17 -5.30 -16.34 11.22
C PRO A 17 -3.88 -16.18 10.67
N GLY A 18 -3.55 -16.92 9.62
CA GLY A 18 -2.24 -16.87 8.95
C GLY A 18 -1.14 -17.70 9.60
N LEU A 19 -1.36 -18.31 10.77
CA LEU A 19 -0.44 -19.28 11.36
C LEU A 19 -0.61 -20.62 10.64
N LEU A 20 0.47 -21.12 10.03
CA LEU A 20 0.45 -22.30 9.17
C LEU A 20 1.44 -23.35 9.64
N VAL A 21 0.99 -24.60 9.79
CA VAL A 21 1.84 -25.74 10.15
C VAL A 21 2.16 -26.54 8.89
N PHE A 22 3.40 -26.97 8.74
CA PHE A 22 3.86 -27.77 7.61
C PHE A 22 4.33 -29.14 8.07
N ASP A 23 3.85 -30.19 7.41
CA ASP A 23 4.54 -31.48 7.40
C ASP A 23 5.64 -31.43 6.34
N LEU A 24 6.86 -31.78 6.74
CA LEU A 24 8.03 -31.76 5.88
C LEU A 24 8.42 -33.20 5.46
N PRO A 25 8.75 -33.42 4.18
CA PRO A 25 9.41 -34.63 3.76
C PRO A 25 10.78 -34.74 4.44
N VAL A 26 10.98 -35.82 5.19
CA VAL A 26 12.28 -36.17 5.77
C VAL A 26 12.70 -37.51 5.21
N HIS A 27 13.88 -37.53 4.58
CA HIS A 27 14.44 -38.71 3.94
C HIS A 27 15.49 -39.33 4.85
N GLY A 28 15.21 -40.52 5.36
CA GLY A 28 16.11 -41.27 6.24
C GLY A 28 16.97 -42.27 5.47
N ASP A 29 18.24 -42.39 5.84
CA ASP A 29 19.13 -43.46 5.37
C ASP A 29 20.06 -43.95 6.49
N ASN A 30 21.02 -44.81 6.16
CA ASN A 30 21.97 -45.37 7.13
C ASN A 30 22.99 -44.34 7.68
N ARG A 31 22.99 -43.10 7.17
CA ARG A 31 23.87 -41.99 7.59
C ARG A 31 23.13 -40.95 8.44
N GLY A 32 21.81 -41.07 8.58
CA GLY A 32 20.97 -40.11 9.29
C GLY A 32 19.75 -39.74 8.46
N TRP A 33 19.45 -38.44 8.37
CA TRP A 33 18.33 -37.96 7.56
C TRP A 33 18.62 -36.61 6.91
N PHE A 34 17.89 -36.34 5.83
CA PHE A 34 17.92 -35.10 5.07
C PHE A 34 16.51 -34.53 4.93
N LYS A 35 16.38 -33.20 4.99
CA LYS A 35 15.13 -32.50 4.66
C LYS A 35 15.41 -31.20 3.92
N GLU A 36 14.52 -30.84 3.01
CA GLU A 36 14.44 -29.48 2.49
C GLU A 36 13.74 -28.60 3.53
N ASN A 37 14.53 -27.96 4.38
CA ASN A 37 13.99 -27.21 5.53
C ASN A 37 13.07 -26.05 5.11
N TRP A 38 13.41 -25.37 4.01
CA TRP A 38 12.61 -24.32 3.40
C TRP A 38 12.86 -24.31 1.88
N GLN A 39 11.78 -24.22 1.11
CA GLN A 39 11.84 -24.11 -0.35
C GLN A 39 10.71 -23.19 -0.81
N ARG A 40 11.07 -21.98 -1.25
CA ARG A 40 10.14 -20.89 -1.59
C ARG A 40 9.01 -21.32 -2.52
N ALA A 41 9.33 -21.91 -3.68
CA ALA A 41 8.35 -22.24 -4.70
C ALA A 41 7.35 -23.31 -4.24
N LYS A 42 7.81 -24.37 -3.58
CA LYS A 42 6.96 -25.47 -3.08
C LYS A 42 6.03 -24.97 -1.98
N MET A 43 6.53 -24.16 -1.05
CA MET A 43 5.73 -23.66 0.07
C MET A 43 4.74 -22.59 -0.36
N MET A 44 5.13 -21.66 -1.26
CA MET A 44 4.20 -20.70 -1.85
C MET A 44 3.11 -21.39 -2.67
N GLY A 45 3.44 -22.47 -3.38
CA GLY A 45 2.46 -23.30 -4.08
C GLY A 45 1.41 -23.95 -3.16
N LEU A 46 1.70 -24.04 -1.86
CA LEU A 46 0.76 -24.50 -0.82
C LEU A 46 0.06 -23.34 -0.08
N GLY A 47 0.33 -22.09 -0.44
CA GLY A 47 -0.32 -20.92 0.15
C GLY A 47 0.47 -20.25 1.28
N LEU A 48 1.78 -20.55 1.43
CA LEU A 48 2.67 -19.73 2.25
C LEU A 48 2.82 -18.34 1.58
N PRO A 49 2.57 -17.22 2.29
CA PRO A 49 2.90 -15.91 1.79
C PRO A 49 4.41 -15.81 1.50
N ASP A 50 4.77 -15.08 0.45
CA ASP A 50 6.17 -14.87 0.13
C ASP A 50 6.81 -13.86 1.07
N PHE A 51 7.27 -14.35 2.22
CA PHE A 51 7.76 -13.49 3.27
C PHE A 51 9.20 -13.02 3.07
N GLY A 52 9.97 -13.57 2.10
CA GLY A 52 11.32 -13.09 1.79
C GLY A 52 12.33 -13.17 2.94
N PRO A 53 12.75 -14.36 3.40
CA PRO A 53 13.66 -14.49 4.53
C PRO A 53 15.03 -13.86 4.25
N VAL A 54 15.47 -12.97 5.15
CA VAL A 54 16.76 -12.25 5.07
C VAL A 54 17.79 -12.74 6.08
N GLN A 55 17.35 -13.50 7.08
CA GLN A 55 18.21 -13.98 8.16
C GLN A 55 17.78 -15.39 8.62
N ASN A 56 18.76 -16.25 8.87
CA ASN A 56 18.58 -17.56 9.48
C ASN A 56 19.20 -17.58 10.88
N ASN A 57 18.48 -18.13 11.83
CA ASN A 57 18.85 -18.19 13.23
C ASN A 57 18.84 -19.63 13.73
N ILE A 58 19.69 -19.92 14.70
CA ILE A 58 19.79 -21.23 15.35
C ILE A 58 19.91 -21.01 16.85
N SER A 59 19.10 -21.74 17.62
CA SER A 59 19.18 -21.83 19.08
C SER A 59 19.43 -23.28 19.48
N TYR A 60 20.50 -23.50 20.25
CA TYR A 60 20.82 -24.78 20.85
C TYR A 60 20.33 -24.82 22.29
N ASN A 61 19.52 -25.83 22.62
CA ASN A 61 18.96 -26.03 23.95
C ASN A 61 19.58 -27.30 24.53
N ALA A 62 20.52 -27.12 25.48
CA ALA A 62 21.34 -28.21 25.99
C ALA A 62 20.54 -29.22 26.81
N THR A 63 19.57 -28.74 27.59
CA THR A 63 18.78 -29.52 28.53
C THR A 63 17.29 -29.51 28.15
N LYS A 64 16.62 -30.63 28.42
CA LYS A 64 15.17 -30.74 28.44
C LYS A 64 14.58 -29.75 29.45
N GLY A 65 13.47 -29.12 29.10
CA GLY A 65 12.78 -28.16 29.96
C GLY A 65 13.16 -26.70 29.74
N VAL A 66 14.18 -26.42 28.90
CA VAL A 66 14.46 -25.04 28.45
C VAL A 66 13.22 -24.48 27.77
N THR A 67 12.70 -23.39 28.33
CA THR A 67 11.45 -22.75 27.89
C THR A 67 11.71 -21.28 27.59
N ARG A 68 11.28 -20.82 26.40
CA ARG A 68 11.39 -19.41 25.98
C ARG A 68 10.06 -18.71 26.19
N GLY A 69 10.05 -17.45 26.62
CA GLY A 69 8.80 -16.67 26.77
C GLY A 69 8.00 -16.51 25.48
N ILE A 70 6.75 -16.05 25.61
CA ILE A 70 5.89 -15.73 24.46
C ILE A 70 6.20 -14.32 23.99
N HIS A 71 6.89 -14.23 22.85
CA HIS A 71 7.30 -12.96 22.24
C HIS A 71 6.62 -12.83 20.88
N ALA A 72 5.88 -11.75 20.67
CA ALA A 72 5.35 -11.37 19.36
C ALA A 72 6.26 -10.31 18.76
N GLU A 73 6.97 -10.69 17.70
CA GLU A 73 7.89 -9.81 16.99
C GLU A 73 7.23 -9.10 15.79
N PRO A 74 7.80 -7.96 15.35
CA PRO A 74 7.26 -7.16 14.26
C PRO A 74 7.59 -7.73 12.86
N TRP A 75 7.88 -9.04 12.75
CA TRP A 75 8.23 -9.73 11.51
C TRP A 75 7.65 -11.15 11.48
N ASP A 76 7.67 -11.74 10.28
CA ASP A 76 7.26 -13.12 10.09
C ASP A 76 8.42 -14.07 10.38
N LYS A 77 8.08 -15.29 10.82
CA LYS A 77 9.04 -16.35 11.09
C LYS A 77 8.65 -17.63 10.40
N TYR A 78 9.65 -18.39 9.98
CA TYR A 78 9.47 -19.78 9.62
C TYR A 78 10.35 -20.65 10.51
N ILE A 79 9.74 -21.42 11.39
CA ILE A 79 10.39 -22.20 12.44
C ILE A 79 10.41 -23.67 12.04
N SER A 80 11.53 -24.33 12.31
CA SER A 80 11.73 -25.76 12.07
C SER A 80 12.75 -26.33 13.06
N ILE A 81 12.71 -27.64 13.30
CA ILE A 81 13.60 -28.30 14.26
C ILE A 81 14.69 -29.06 13.52
N ALA A 82 15.96 -28.77 13.80
CA ALA A 82 17.08 -29.45 13.18
C ALA A 82 17.49 -30.73 13.93
N ALA A 83 17.19 -30.83 15.23
CA ALA A 83 17.37 -32.04 16.05
C ALA A 83 16.54 -31.91 17.33
N GLY A 84 16.10 -33.03 17.90
CA GLY A 84 15.28 -33.06 19.11
C GLY A 84 13.82 -32.79 18.82
N GLU A 85 13.09 -32.35 19.84
CA GLU A 85 11.66 -32.13 19.79
C GLU A 85 11.28 -30.97 20.72
N ILE A 86 10.30 -30.16 20.31
CA ILE A 86 9.74 -29.11 21.14
C ILE A 86 8.23 -29.25 21.28
N PHE A 87 7.70 -28.77 22.40
CA PHE A 87 6.33 -28.33 22.49
C PHE A 87 6.29 -26.82 22.21
N GLY A 88 5.63 -26.41 21.14
CA GLY A 88 5.45 -25.01 20.79
C GLY A 88 4.08 -24.48 21.22
N ALA A 89 4.05 -23.22 21.63
CA ALA A 89 2.84 -22.49 21.95
C ALA A 89 2.87 -21.13 21.25
N TRP A 90 1.78 -20.81 20.55
CA TRP A 90 1.60 -19.56 19.82
C TRP A 90 0.36 -18.84 20.31
N VAL A 91 0.46 -17.52 20.48
CA VAL A 91 -0.63 -16.68 20.97
C VAL A 91 -0.83 -15.51 20.02
N ASP A 92 -2.03 -15.29 19.53
CA ASP A 92 -2.29 -14.12 18.70
C ASP A 92 -2.33 -12.85 19.55
N LEU A 93 -1.34 -11.96 19.36
CA LEU A 93 -1.26 -10.69 20.10
C LEU A 93 -1.56 -9.49 19.19
N ARG A 94 -2.18 -9.74 18.03
CA ARG A 94 -2.67 -8.68 17.13
C ARG A 94 -4.04 -8.16 17.60
N PRO A 95 -4.34 -6.87 17.38
CA PRO A 95 -5.67 -6.35 17.68
C PRO A 95 -6.74 -7.06 16.85
N GLY A 96 -7.87 -7.40 17.47
CA GLY A 96 -9.01 -8.03 16.80
C GLY A 96 -9.65 -9.15 17.61
N GLU A 97 -10.60 -9.86 17.00
CA GLU A 97 -11.36 -10.94 17.64
C GLU A 97 -10.50 -12.17 17.99
N SER A 98 -9.35 -12.33 17.35
CA SER A 98 -8.42 -13.43 17.63
C SER A 98 -7.44 -13.12 18.76
N PHE A 99 -7.41 -11.91 19.31
CA PHE A 99 -6.48 -11.55 20.39
C PHE A 99 -6.58 -12.52 21.57
N GLY A 100 -5.45 -13.07 22.00
CA GLY A 100 -5.34 -14.05 23.08
C GLY A 100 -5.63 -15.50 22.67
N GLN A 101 -6.03 -15.77 21.42
CA GLN A 101 -6.19 -17.15 20.95
C GLN A 101 -4.87 -17.89 20.98
N VAL A 102 -4.93 -19.16 21.39
CA VAL A 102 -3.78 -20.03 21.55
C VAL A 102 -3.81 -21.15 20.52
N PHE A 103 -2.64 -21.50 19.99
CA PHE A 103 -2.39 -22.73 19.24
C PHE A 103 -1.18 -23.43 19.84
N THR A 104 -1.25 -24.75 20.05
CA THR A 104 -0.13 -25.55 20.55
C THR A 104 0.07 -26.78 19.69
N THR A 105 1.33 -27.17 19.50
CA THR A 105 1.66 -28.44 18.86
C THR A 105 3.10 -28.83 19.17
N THR A 106 3.39 -30.12 19.05
CA THR A 106 4.76 -30.62 19.05
C THR A 106 5.39 -30.46 17.67
N LEU A 107 6.65 -30.02 17.63
CA LEU A 107 7.46 -29.97 16.41
C LEU A 107 8.72 -30.81 16.59
N ASP A 108 8.98 -31.64 15.59
CA ASP A 108 10.19 -32.45 15.41
C ASP A 108 10.80 -32.13 14.03
N PRO A 109 11.86 -32.81 13.57
CA PRO A 109 12.43 -32.54 12.27
C PRO A 109 11.49 -32.71 11.07
N SER A 110 10.39 -33.44 11.20
CA SER A 110 9.38 -33.64 10.18
C SER A 110 8.28 -32.57 10.16
N ARG A 111 8.35 -31.56 11.03
CA ARG A 111 7.37 -30.46 11.07
C ARG A 111 8.02 -29.09 11.15
N ALA A 112 7.31 -28.10 10.61
CA ALA A 112 7.67 -26.70 10.68
C ALA A 112 6.42 -25.83 10.83
N ILE A 113 6.61 -24.57 11.16
CA ILE A 113 5.51 -23.63 11.34
C ILE A 113 5.89 -22.24 10.86
N TYR A 114 5.01 -21.62 10.08
CA TYR A 114 5.07 -20.22 9.72
C TYR A 114 4.26 -19.41 10.73
N VAL A 115 4.91 -18.43 11.34
CA VAL A 115 4.36 -17.54 12.36
C VAL A 115 4.30 -16.13 11.80
N PRO A 116 3.11 -15.58 11.55
CA PRO A 116 2.98 -14.23 11.03
C PRO A 116 3.31 -13.19 12.10
N ARG A 117 3.73 -12.00 11.66
CA ARG A 117 3.95 -10.82 12.50
C ARG A 117 2.85 -10.65 13.55
N GLY A 118 3.25 -10.42 14.79
CA GLY A 118 2.32 -10.16 15.90
C GLY A 118 1.73 -11.41 16.56
N VAL A 119 2.01 -12.61 16.03
CA VAL A 119 1.73 -13.86 16.76
C VAL A 119 2.90 -14.17 17.66
N GLY A 120 2.64 -14.20 18.96
CA GLY A 120 3.58 -14.55 20.00
C GLY A 120 4.05 -15.99 19.84
N ASN A 121 5.35 -16.22 19.89
CA ASN A 121 5.97 -17.53 19.75
C ASN A 121 6.68 -17.93 21.06
N SER A 122 6.41 -19.13 21.53
CA SER A 122 7.10 -19.77 22.65
C SER A 122 7.33 -21.26 22.38
N PHE A 123 8.31 -21.85 23.07
CA PHE A 123 8.49 -23.29 23.06
C PHE A 123 9.13 -23.78 24.35
N GLN A 124 8.97 -25.08 24.59
CA GLN A 124 9.67 -25.87 25.60
C GLN A 124 10.39 -27.04 24.91
N ALA A 125 11.70 -27.17 25.15
CA ALA A 125 12.48 -28.31 24.65
C ALA A 125 12.08 -29.60 25.39
N LEU A 126 11.72 -30.65 24.64
CA LEU A 126 11.28 -31.94 25.19
C LEU A 126 12.42 -32.95 25.30
N GLU A 127 13.53 -32.70 24.60
CA GLU A 127 14.74 -33.52 24.61
C GLU A 127 16.00 -32.66 24.84
N ASP A 128 17.02 -33.27 25.44
CA ASP A 128 18.37 -32.69 25.53
C ASP A 128 18.95 -32.49 24.12
N GLY A 129 19.74 -31.44 23.95
CA GLY A 129 20.41 -31.15 22.67
C GLY A 129 19.45 -30.75 21.54
N THR A 130 18.27 -30.22 21.86
CA THR A 130 17.29 -29.74 20.86
C THR A 130 17.83 -28.52 20.11
N VAL A 131 17.83 -28.59 18.77
CA VAL A 131 18.29 -27.52 17.88
C VAL A 131 17.10 -26.89 17.17
N TYR A 132 16.75 -25.68 17.57
CA TYR A 132 15.65 -24.89 17.02
C TYR A 132 16.19 -23.93 15.95
N THR A 133 15.67 -23.98 14.73
CA THR A 133 16.08 -23.08 13.63
C THR A 133 14.90 -22.25 13.15
N TYR A 134 15.15 -20.99 12.80
CA TYR A 134 14.11 -20.14 12.26
C TYR A 134 14.64 -19.09 11.28
N LEU A 135 13.89 -18.91 10.20
CA LEU A 135 14.07 -17.83 9.23
C LEU A 135 13.21 -16.62 9.64
N VAL A 136 13.68 -15.42 9.33
CA VAL A 136 12.95 -14.15 9.55
C VAL A 136 13.07 -13.23 8.35
N ASN A 137 12.09 -12.35 8.14
CA ASN A 137 12.08 -11.36 7.05
C ASN A 137 12.43 -9.93 7.45
N ALA A 138 12.91 -9.73 8.67
CA ALA A 138 13.50 -8.47 9.10
C ALA A 138 14.83 -8.72 9.82
N HIS A 139 15.78 -7.79 9.64
CA HIS A 139 17.01 -7.80 10.42
C HIS A 139 16.70 -7.45 11.86
N TRP A 140 17.16 -8.29 12.79
CA TRP A 140 17.00 -8.02 14.21
C TRP A 140 17.79 -6.78 14.63
N SER A 141 17.17 -5.87 15.39
CA SER A 141 17.85 -4.79 16.09
C SER A 141 17.38 -4.65 17.54
N LEU A 142 18.25 -4.10 18.40
CA LEU A 142 17.90 -3.75 19.79
C LEU A 142 16.75 -2.74 19.87
N GLU A 143 16.60 -1.88 18.87
CA GLU A 143 15.54 -0.88 18.84
C GLU A 143 14.18 -1.49 18.53
N GLN A 144 14.12 -2.48 17.63
CA GLN A 144 12.91 -3.23 17.34
C GLN A 144 12.40 -4.01 18.56
N LYS A 145 13.26 -4.39 19.51
CA LYS A 145 12.80 -5.02 20.75
C LYS A 145 11.79 -4.15 21.53
N LYS A 146 11.83 -2.82 21.36
CA LYS A 146 10.88 -1.89 21.97
C LYS A 146 9.47 -1.98 21.36
N THR A 147 9.33 -2.55 20.17
CA THR A 147 8.05 -2.72 19.46
C THR A 147 7.46 -4.11 19.63
N TYR A 148 8.14 -4.99 20.37
CA TYR A 148 7.64 -6.32 20.68
C TYR A 148 6.44 -6.26 21.61
N THR A 149 5.55 -7.22 21.45
CA THR A 149 4.51 -7.52 22.43
C THR A 149 4.88 -8.80 23.17
N PHE A 150 4.63 -8.82 24.47
CA PHE A 150 4.95 -9.95 25.35
C PHE A 150 3.71 -10.35 26.13
N VAL A 151 3.59 -11.65 26.44
CA VAL A 151 2.60 -12.16 27.40
C VAL A 151 3.25 -13.23 28.29
N ASN A 152 2.77 -13.34 29.52
CA ASN A 152 3.30 -14.28 30.50
C ASN A 152 2.96 -15.73 30.13
N LEU A 153 3.93 -16.64 30.28
CA LEU A 153 3.77 -18.08 30.05
C LEU A 153 2.78 -18.74 31.01
N ALA A 154 2.65 -18.19 32.21
CA ALA A 154 1.81 -18.69 33.29
C ALA A 154 0.46 -17.96 33.37
N ASP A 155 0.09 -17.20 32.33
CA ASP A 155 -1.19 -16.52 32.30
C ASP A 155 -2.34 -17.55 32.29
N PRO A 156 -3.28 -17.50 33.26
CA PRO A 156 -4.34 -18.49 33.39
C PRO A 156 -5.41 -18.37 32.29
N GLU A 157 -5.54 -17.22 31.62
CA GLU A 157 -6.51 -17.03 30.53
C GLU A 157 -6.05 -17.71 29.23
N LEU A 158 -4.74 -17.91 29.07
CA LEU A 158 -4.18 -18.63 27.92
C LEU A 158 -4.35 -20.17 28.03
N ASP A 159 -4.50 -20.70 29.25
CA ASP A 159 -4.71 -22.13 29.54
C ASP A 159 -3.75 -23.09 28.80
N ILE A 160 -2.49 -22.68 28.62
CA ILE A 160 -1.48 -23.49 27.91
C ILE A 160 -1.09 -24.69 28.76
N GLN A 161 -1.37 -25.89 28.25
CA GLN A 161 -1.02 -27.16 28.90
C GLN A 161 0.46 -27.51 28.65
N TRP A 162 1.36 -26.88 29.40
CA TRP A 162 2.81 -27.13 29.31
C TRP A 162 3.16 -28.58 29.69
N PRO A 163 3.86 -29.36 28.84
CA PRO A 163 4.19 -30.76 29.13
C PRO A 163 5.11 -30.97 30.33
N ILE A 164 6.02 -30.02 30.57
CA ILE A 164 6.86 -29.96 31.77
C ILE A 164 6.36 -28.76 32.59
N PRO A 165 6.02 -28.95 33.88
CA PRO A 165 5.55 -27.86 34.74
C PRO A 165 6.47 -26.64 34.68
N LEU A 166 5.90 -25.44 34.63
CA LEU A 166 6.70 -24.23 34.46
C LEU A 166 7.67 -24.01 35.64
N GLU A 167 7.32 -24.49 36.83
CA GLU A 167 8.18 -24.44 38.03
C GLU A 167 9.45 -25.29 37.87
N GLU A 168 9.40 -26.32 37.02
CA GLU A 168 10.51 -27.22 36.70
C GLU A 168 11.26 -26.81 35.42
N SER A 169 10.77 -25.78 34.72
CA SER A 169 11.36 -25.32 33.45
C SER A 169 12.48 -24.30 33.64
N GLU A 170 13.51 -24.37 32.79
CA GLU A 170 14.58 -23.37 32.73
C GLU A 170 14.12 -22.16 31.89
N ARG A 171 13.92 -21.01 32.54
CA ARG A 171 13.41 -19.78 31.93
C ARG A 171 14.33 -18.59 32.19
N SER A 172 14.25 -17.56 31.35
CA SER A 172 14.97 -16.31 31.61
C SER A 172 14.24 -15.45 32.65
N GLU A 173 14.99 -14.64 33.39
CA GLU A 173 14.42 -13.71 34.39
C GLU A 173 13.42 -12.72 33.76
N ALA A 174 13.67 -12.31 32.51
CA ALA A 174 12.77 -11.42 31.79
C ALA A 174 11.40 -12.06 31.53
N ASP A 175 11.39 -13.34 31.14
CA ASP A 175 10.15 -14.06 30.81
C ASP A 175 9.24 -14.26 32.03
N LEU A 176 9.80 -14.30 33.24
CA LEU A 176 9.03 -14.39 34.49
C LEU A 176 8.19 -13.13 34.77
N HIS A 177 8.65 -11.98 34.26
CA HIS A 177 8.08 -10.65 34.56
C HIS A 177 7.26 -10.07 33.39
N HIS A 178 6.97 -10.86 32.36
CA HIS A 178 6.09 -10.42 31.28
C HIS A 178 4.67 -10.16 31.78
N PRO A 179 3.94 -9.21 31.16
CA PRO A 179 2.58 -8.86 31.57
C PRO A 179 1.63 -10.04 31.35
N MET A 180 0.58 -10.10 32.16
CA MET A 180 -0.57 -10.96 31.91
C MET A 180 -1.34 -10.48 30.66
N LEU A 181 -2.13 -11.34 30.03
CA LEU A 181 -2.83 -11.09 28.78
C LEU A 181 -3.70 -9.83 28.85
N LYS A 182 -4.43 -9.64 29.97
CA LYS A 182 -5.25 -8.45 30.23
C LYS A 182 -4.45 -7.14 30.23
N ASP A 183 -3.16 -7.20 30.54
CA ASP A 183 -2.24 -6.06 30.64
C ASP A 183 -1.28 -6.00 29.43
N ALA A 184 -1.33 -6.99 28.54
CA ALA A 184 -0.49 -7.08 27.36
C ALA A 184 -0.97 -6.05 26.32
N LYS A 185 -0.02 -5.26 25.79
CA LYS A 185 -0.30 -4.28 24.75
C LYS A 185 -0.34 -4.96 23.39
N PRO A 186 -1.45 -4.95 22.64
CA PRO A 186 -1.49 -5.55 21.30
C PRO A 186 -0.39 -5.01 20.39
N MET A 187 0.08 -5.87 19.49
CA MET A 187 1.05 -5.49 18.47
C MET A 187 0.46 -4.38 17.61
N SER A 188 1.12 -3.22 17.57
CA SER A 188 0.66 -2.10 16.76
C SER A 188 0.55 -2.52 15.29
N PRO A 189 -0.50 -2.08 14.57
CA PRO A 189 -0.58 -2.28 13.13
C PRO A 189 0.59 -1.58 12.43
N LYS A 190 0.95 -2.08 11.25
CA LYS A 190 1.90 -1.37 10.37
C LYS A 190 1.27 -0.03 9.94
N ARG A 191 2.11 0.99 9.77
CA ARG A 191 1.70 2.34 9.39
C ARG A 191 1.46 2.47 7.89
N THR A 192 0.67 3.47 7.53
CA THR A 192 0.49 3.96 6.16
C THR A 192 1.19 5.31 6.01
N LEU A 193 2.19 5.39 5.14
CA LEU A 193 2.82 6.67 4.77
C LEU A 193 2.04 7.30 3.61
N VAL A 194 1.67 8.57 3.73
CA VAL A 194 1.06 9.36 2.65
C VAL A 194 2.02 10.47 2.26
N THR A 195 2.49 10.49 1.01
CA THR A 195 3.35 11.56 0.48
C THR A 195 2.54 12.54 -0.37
N GLY A 196 2.96 13.81 -0.40
CA GLY A 196 2.20 14.88 -1.06
C GLY A 196 0.89 15.18 -0.34
N CYS A 197 0.91 15.11 1.00
CA CYS A 197 -0.31 15.19 1.81
C CYS A 197 -1.01 16.55 1.76
N ASN A 198 -0.32 17.62 1.35
CA ASN A 198 -0.90 18.96 1.19
C ASN A 198 -1.46 19.20 -0.22
N GLY A 199 -1.40 18.20 -1.10
CA GLY A 199 -2.06 18.22 -2.40
C GLY A 199 -3.54 17.85 -2.33
N GLN A 200 -4.28 18.08 -3.42
CA GLN A 200 -5.74 17.86 -3.49
C GLN A 200 -6.16 16.44 -3.07
N LEU A 201 -5.39 15.42 -3.47
CA LEU A 201 -5.66 14.02 -3.10
C LEU A 201 -5.16 13.70 -1.69
N GLY A 202 -4.04 14.27 -1.26
CA GLY A 202 -3.52 14.12 0.10
C GLY A 202 -4.54 14.56 1.16
N HIS A 203 -5.19 15.70 0.93
CA HIS A 203 -6.30 16.19 1.76
C HIS A 203 -7.49 15.21 1.77
N ALA A 204 -7.87 14.67 0.60
CA ALA A 204 -8.99 13.72 0.49
C ALA A 204 -8.69 12.39 1.21
N ILE A 205 -7.46 11.86 1.09
CA ILE A 205 -7.02 10.66 1.81
C ILE A 205 -7.10 10.88 3.33
N ARG A 206 -6.63 12.04 3.82
CA ARG A 206 -6.72 12.38 5.24
C ARG A 206 -8.17 12.46 5.71
N ALA A 207 -9.01 13.17 4.96
CA ALA A 207 -10.43 13.30 5.28
C ALA A 207 -11.14 11.94 5.32
N TYR A 208 -10.82 11.02 4.38
CA TYR A 208 -11.36 9.66 4.40
C TYR A 208 -10.91 8.90 5.65
N ALA A 209 -9.60 8.90 5.96
CA ALA A 209 -9.09 8.20 7.13
C ALA A 209 -9.72 8.71 8.44
N GLU A 210 -9.90 10.02 8.58
CA GLU A 210 -10.55 10.65 9.73
C GLU A 210 -12.04 10.28 9.83
N ALA A 211 -12.78 10.34 8.72
CA ALA A 211 -14.21 10.00 8.67
C ALA A 211 -14.48 8.52 8.98
N HIS A 212 -13.52 7.64 8.69
CA HIS A 212 -13.60 6.20 8.96
C HIS A 212 -12.85 5.78 10.24
N HIS A 213 -12.35 6.74 11.03
CA HIS A 213 -11.60 6.50 12.27
C HIS A 213 -10.36 5.62 12.11
N LEU A 214 -9.77 5.58 10.92
CA LEU A 214 -8.58 4.78 10.64
C LEU A 214 -7.37 5.36 11.38
N GLN A 215 -6.51 4.48 11.89
CA GLN A 215 -5.32 4.85 12.68
C GLN A 215 -4.03 4.44 11.96
N GLY A 216 -2.90 4.97 12.41
CA GLY A 216 -1.58 4.56 11.92
C GLY A 216 -1.14 5.25 10.63
N PHE A 217 -1.69 6.42 10.30
CA PHE A 217 -1.25 7.23 9.15
C PHE A 217 -0.14 8.19 9.55
N GLU A 218 0.86 8.30 8.67
CA GLU A 218 1.91 9.31 8.73
C GLU A 218 1.82 10.14 7.45
N TYR A 219 1.52 11.43 7.58
CA TYR A 219 1.32 12.34 6.45
C TYR A 219 2.55 13.21 6.28
N THR A 220 3.13 13.19 5.08
CA THR A 220 4.35 13.93 4.76
C THR A 220 4.20 14.69 3.45
N ASP A 221 4.91 15.81 3.35
CA ASP A 221 5.10 16.55 2.11
C ASP A 221 6.60 16.80 1.89
N ILE A 222 6.96 17.45 0.79
CA ILE A 222 8.35 17.61 0.33
C ILE A 222 9.28 18.22 1.38
N ASP A 223 8.77 19.08 2.27
CA ASP A 223 9.55 19.73 3.33
C ASP A 223 9.95 18.78 4.46
N GLU A 224 9.22 17.69 4.67
CA GLU A 224 9.48 16.67 5.70
C GLU A 224 10.15 15.43 5.10
N PHE A 225 9.61 14.96 3.96
CA PHE A 225 10.09 13.82 3.21
C PHE A 225 10.05 14.12 1.71
N ASP A 226 11.17 14.64 1.18
CA ASP A 226 11.40 14.65 -0.26
C ASP A 226 11.64 13.20 -0.72
N PHE A 227 10.59 12.52 -1.15
CA PHE A 227 10.65 11.14 -1.63
C PHE A 227 11.53 10.98 -2.89
N SER A 228 11.99 12.08 -3.49
CA SER A 228 12.96 12.08 -4.58
C SER A 228 14.42 12.22 -4.13
N ASP A 229 14.68 12.46 -2.84
CA ASP A 229 16.01 12.46 -2.23
C ASP A 229 16.32 11.10 -1.58
N PRO A 230 17.30 10.34 -2.09
CA PRO A 230 17.70 9.07 -1.49
C PRO A 230 18.08 9.18 0.00
N ALA A 231 18.68 10.29 0.43
CA ALA A 231 19.12 10.46 1.82
C ALA A 231 17.95 10.66 2.80
N ALA A 232 16.75 11.01 2.30
CA ALA A 232 15.57 11.15 3.14
C ALA A 232 15.07 9.81 3.69
N TYR A 233 15.34 8.70 2.98
CA TYR A 233 14.87 7.35 3.35
C TYR A 233 15.55 6.79 4.60
N ASP A 234 16.78 7.22 4.91
CA ASP A 234 17.55 6.75 6.07
C ASP A 234 16.93 7.17 7.42
N ARG A 235 15.96 8.11 7.40
CA ARG A 235 15.27 8.60 8.59
C ARG A 235 14.09 7.72 9.01
N TYR A 236 13.71 6.76 8.16
CA TYR A 236 12.54 5.94 8.33
C TYR A 236 12.92 4.49 8.65
N ASP A 237 12.32 3.95 9.71
CA ASP A 237 12.30 2.50 9.91
C ASP A 237 11.15 1.90 9.08
N TRP A 238 11.48 1.53 7.84
CA TRP A 238 10.53 0.97 6.88
C TRP A 238 9.87 -0.34 7.33
N SER A 239 10.43 -1.05 8.32
CA SER A 239 9.79 -2.24 8.90
C SER A 239 8.49 -1.94 9.64
N LEU A 240 8.28 -0.67 10.02
CA LEU A 240 7.06 -0.21 10.68
C LEU A 240 5.93 0.11 9.69
N TYR A 241 6.20 0.13 8.39
CA TYR A 241 5.24 0.51 7.35
C TYR A 241 4.72 -0.71 6.60
N GLY A 242 3.44 -0.64 6.22
CA GLY A 242 2.73 -1.68 5.45
C GLY A 242 2.19 -1.14 4.14
N THR A 243 1.95 0.17 4.07
CA THR A 243 1.45 0.83 2.86
C THR A 243 2.15 2.17 2.66
N ILE A 244 2.43 2.51 1.40
CA ILE A 244 2.76 3.87 0.96
C ILE A 244 1.69 4.31 -0.04
N ILE A 245 1.06 5.46 0.19
CA ILE A 245 0.19 6.12 -0.77
C ILE A 245 0.89 7.37 -1.29
N ASN A 246 1.38 7.29 -2.53
CA ASN A 246 2.06 8.39 -3.19
C ASN A 246 1.06 9.28 -3.95
N ALA A 247 0.65 10.38 -3.31
CA ALA A 247 -0.15 11.44 -3.92
C ALA A 247 0.71 12.64 -4.39
N GLY A 248 2.04 12.58 -4.21
CA GLY A 248 2.98 13.62 -4.61
C GLY A 248 3.37 13.53 -6.09
N ALA A 249 3.32 14.67 -6.78
CA ALA A 249 3.76 14.79 -8.17
C ALA A 249 4.07 16.24 -8.54
N TYR A 250 4.90 16.44 -9.57
CA TYR A 250 5.00 17.71 -10.26
C TYR A 250 3.93 17.77 -11.36
N THR A 251 2.92 18.62 -11.18
CA THR A 251 1.71 18.68 -12.03
C THR A 251 1.60 19.95 -12.88
N ALA A 252 2.60 20.84 -12.85
CA ALA A 252 2.65 22.02 -13.70
C ALA A 252 3.07 21.65 -15.14
N VAL A 253 2.12 21.09 -15.91
CA VAL A 253 2.34 20.46 -17.23
C VAL A 253 3.12 21.37 -18.19
N ASP A 254 2.69 22.63 -18.36
CA ASP A 254 3.35 23.57 -19.27
C ASP A 254 4.75 23.97 -18.76
N ARG A 255 4.91 24.14 -17.43
CA ARG A 255 6.21 24.47 -16.84
C ARG A 255 7.20 23.32 -16.98
N ALA A 256 6.74 22.07 -17.04
CA ALA A 256 7.59 20.90 -17.28
C ALA A 256 8.33 20.98 -18.63
N GLU A 257 7.83 21.77 -19.60
CA GLU A 257 8.50 22.00 -20.89
C GLU A 257 9.60 23.08 -20.86
N THR A 258 9.84 23.69 -19.70
CA THR A 258 10.90 24.69 -19.55
C THR A 258 12.23 24.02 -19.17
N ALA A 259 13.36 24.69 -19.42
CA ALA A 259 14.68 24.18 -19.02
C ALA A 259 14.78 23.94 -17.50
N GLU A 260 14.10 24.76 -16.70
CA GLU A 260 14.07 24.65 -15.24
C GLU A 260 13.07 23.58 -14.76
N GLY A 261 11.89 23.50 -15.38
CA GLY A 261 10.85 22.56 -14.98
C GLY A 261 11.16 21.10 -15.35
N ARG A 262 11.89 20.86 -16.46
CA ARG A 262 12.27 19.51 -16.90
C ARG A 262 12.98 18.70 -15.79
N PRO A 263 14.11 19.16 -15.21
CA PRO A 263 14.78 18.43 -14.14
C PRO A 263 13.87 18.17 -12.92
N VAL A 264 13.04 19.15 -12.55
CA VAL A 264 12.13 19.02 -11.39
C VAL A 264 11.06 17.97 -11.66
N ALA A 265 10.47 17.95 -12.86
CA ALA A 265 9.50 16.94 -13.27
C ALA A 265 10.11 15.54 -13.25
N TRP A 266 11.32 15.35 -13.79
CA TRP A 266 12.01 14.05 -13.75
C TRP A 266 12.33 13.62 -12.32
N LYS A 267 12.78 14.54 -11.46
CA LYS A 267 13.07 14.25 -10.05
C LYS A 267 11.81 13.77 -9.32
N ALA A 268 10.71 14.53 -9.43
CA ALA A 268 9.48 14.26 -8.69
C ALA A 268 8.65 13.11 -9.27
N ASN A 269 8.54 12.98 -10.60
CA ASN A 269 7.61 12.05 -11.23
C ASN A 269 8.24 10.72 -11.66
N ALA A 270 9.58 10.65 -11.81
CA ALA A 270 10.27 9.43 -12.22
C ALA A 270 11.22 8.91 -11.13
N GLN A 271 12.20 9.71 -10.68
CA GLN A 271 13.16 9.29 -9.66
C GLN A 271 12.46 9.00 -8.33
N GLY A 272 11.57 9.88 -7.88
CA GLY A 272 10.82 9.70 -6.66
C GLY A 272 10.04 8.37 -6.61
N PRO A 273 9.15 8.07 -7.58
CA PRO A 273 8.45 6.79 -7.63
C PRO A 273 9.40 5.59 -7.74
N ALA A 274 10.55 5.71 -8.41
CA ALA A 274 11.54 4.63 -8.44
C ALA A 274 12.18 4.34 -7.08
N LEU A 275 12.44 5.36 -6.27
CA LEU A 275 12.94 5.19 -4.90
C LEU A 275 11.87 4.59 -3.98
N LEU A 276 10.61 5.05 -4.11
CA LEU A 276 9.48 4.46 -3.40
C LEU A 276 9.25 2.99 -3.79
N ALA A 277 9.35 2.66 -5.08
CA ALA A 277 9.23 1.30 -5.58
C ALA A 277 10.32 0.38 -5.02
N ARG A 278 11.56 0.87 -4.95
CA ARG A 278 12.67 0.13 -4.34
C ARG A 278 12.39 -0.18 -2.87
N VAL A 279 12.05 0.83 -2.06
CA VAL A 279 11.82 0.59 -0.63
C VAL A 279 10.60 -0.29 -0.39
N ALA A 280 9.55 -0.12 -1.21
CA ALA A 280 8.35 -0.93 -1.10
C ALA A 280 8.63 -2.40 -1.38
N LYS A 281 9.42 -2.69 -2.42
CA LYS A 281 9.88 -4.04 -2.72
C LYS A 281 10.79 -4.61 -1.62
N ASP A 282 11.76 -3.84 -1.14
CA ASP A 282 12.75 -4.31 -0.16
C ASP A 282 12.12 -4.64 1.20
N HIS A 283 10.96 -4.04 1.51
CA HIS A 283 10.27 -4.17 2.81
C HIS A 283 8.88 -4.81 2.75
N HIS A 284 8.44 -5.33 1.59
CA HIS A 284 7.09 -5.89 1.40
C HIS A 284 6.00 -4.90 1.86
N ILE A 285 6.03 -3.71 1.27
CA ILE A 285 5.08 -2.63 1.52
C ILE A 285 4.22 -2.49 0.26
N THR A 286 2.91 -2.42 0.43
CA THR A 286 1.99 -2.10 -0.67
C THR A 286 2.18 -0.65 -1.12
N LEU A 287 2.53 -0.42 -2.38
CA LEU A 287 2.73 0.91 -2.96
C LEU A 287 1.55 1.32 -3.85
N VAL A 288 0.77 2.29 -3.40
CA VAL A 288 -0.22 2.99 -4.24
C VAL A 288 0.47 4.18 -4.88
N HIS A 289 0.51 4.23 -6.21
CA HIS A 289 1.06 5.35 -6.98
C HIS A 289 0.01 5.97 -7.89
N VAL A 290 -0.22 7.26 -7.72
CA VAL A 290 -1.11 8.00 -8.61
C VAL A 290 -0.40 8.42 -9.88
N SER A 291 -0.97 8.07 -11.02
CA SER A 291 -0.48 8.40 -12.35
C SER A 291 -1.51 9.20 -13.18
N SER A 292 -1.30 9.31 -14.49
CA SER A 292 -2.06 10.19 -15.37
C SER A 292 -2.38 9.54 -16.70
N ASP A 293 -3.49 9.96 -17.30
CA ASP A 293 -3.85 9.85 -18.72
C ASP A 293 -2.76 10.34 -19.68
N TYR A 294 -1.93 11.32 -19.30
CA TYR A 294 -0.86 11.88 -20.14
C TYR A 294 0.25 10.89 -20.48
N VAL A 295 0.19 9.66 -19.98
CA VAL A 295 1.07 8.56 -20.39
C VAL A 295 0.74 8.02 -21.79
N PHE A 296 -0.40 8.42 -22.35
CA PHE A 296 -0.86 8.12 -23.71
C PHE A 296 -0.78 9.35 -24.63
N ASP A 297 -0.92 9.12 -25.95
CA ASP A 297 -0.90 10.20 -26.96
C ASP A 297 -2.29 10.79 -27.25
N GLY A 298 -3.36 10.12 -26.83
CA GLY A 298 -4.73 10.52 -27.09
C GLY A 298 -5.23 10.23 -28.50
N THR A 299 -4.59 9.32 -29.24
CA THR A 299 -5.05 8.91 -30.58
C THR A 299 -6.20 7.90 -30.54
N ALA A 300 -6.33 7.15 -29.44
CA ALA A 300 -7.49 6.29 -29.16
C ALA A 300 -8.56 7.08 -28.41
N GLU A 301 -9.84 6.88 -28.73
CA GLU A 301 -10.94 7.58 -28.06
C GLU A 301 -11.05 7.25 -26.55
N GLU A 302 -10.71 6.01 -26.18
CA GLU A 302 -10.66 5.55 -24.78
C GLU A 302 -9.46 4.63 -24.57
N HIS A 303 -8.71 4.85 -23.50
CA HIS A 303 -7.46 4.17 -23.19
C HIS A 303 -7.62 3.06 -22.15
N SER A 304 -6.98 1.92 -22.39
CA SER A 304 -7.00 0.76 -21.48
C SER A 304 -5.73 0.66 -20.63
N GLU A 305 -5.74 -0.15 -19.56
CA GLU A 305 -4.56 -0.32 -18.71
C GLU A 305 -3.39 -1.01 -19.42
N ASP A 306 -3.68 -1.85 -20.42
CA ASP A 306 -2.71 -2.63 -21.20
C ASP A 306 -2.15 -1.85 -22.41
N GLU A 307 -2.63 -0.63 -22.65
CA GLU A 307 -2.14 0.21 -23.74
C GLU A 307 -0.68 0.62 -23.51
N ALA A 308 0.10 0.61 -24.60
CA ALA A 308 1.51 0.98 -24.56
C ALA A 308 1.68 2.49 -24.33
N PHE A 309 2.71 2.86 -23.56
CA PHE A 309 3.02 4.26 -23.32
C PHE A 309 3.41 5.00 -24.61
N ALA A 310 2.78 6.15 -24.84
CA ALA A 310 3.08 7.06 -25.94
C ALA A 310 2.94 8.54 -25.52
N PRO A 311 3.58 9.00 -24.44
CA PRO A 311 3.36 10.36 -23.93
C PRO A 311 3.89 11.44 -24.88
N LEU A 312 3.09 12.49 -25.11
CA LEU A 312 3.45 13.59 -26.02
C LEU A 312 4.45 14.60 -25.42
N GLY A 313 4.29 14.93 -24.13
CA GLY A 313 5.04 15.99 -23.44
C GLY A 313 5.88 15.50 -22.26
N VAL A 314 6.71 16.37 -21.70
CA VAL A 314 7.64 16.03 -20.59
C VAL A 314 6.88 15.52 -19.36
N TYR A 315 5.76 16.16 -18.99
CA TYR A 315 4.95 15.69 -17.86
C TYR A 315 4.55 14.22 -18.05
N GLY A 316 3.93 13.89 -19.19
CA GLY A 316 3.54 12.53 -19.54
C GLY A 316 4.72 11.55 -19.57
N GLN A 317 5.85 11.95 -20.17
CA GLN A 317 7.07 11.13 -20.21
C GLN A 317 7.58 10.78 -18.81
N THR A 318 7.60 11.77 -17.91
CA THR A 318 8.06 11.55 -16.53
C THR A 318 7.09 10.70 -15.72
N LYS A 319 5.76 10.86 -15.93
CA LYS A 319 4.74 10.00 -15.30
C LYS A 319 4.82 8.56 -15.80
N ALA A 320 5.00 8.35 -17.11
CA ALA A 320 5.18 7.01 -17.69
C ALA A 320 6.46 6.33 -17.15
N ALA A 321 7.55 7.09 -16.98
CA ALA A 321 8.76 6.57 -16.35
C ALA A 321 8.53 6.16 -14.87
N GLY A 322 7.71 6.92 -14.14
CA GLY A 322 7.24 6.56 -12.80
C GLY A 322 6.42 5.27 -12.77
N ASP A 323 5.45 5.12 -13.68
CA ASP A 323 4.66 3.90 -13.84
C ASP A 323 5.55 2.67 -14.07
N ILE A 324 6.51 2.79 -15.01
CA ILE A 324 7.44 1.69 -15.32
C ILE A 324 8.22 1.28 -14.06
N ALA A 325 8.69 2.26 -13.28
CA ALA A 325 9.43 1.95 -12.06
C ALA A 325 8.56 1.26 -11.01
N VAL A 326 7.34 1.77 -10.78
CA VAL A 326 6.39 1.22 -9.79
C VAL A 326 5.88 -0.16 -10.18
N ALA A 327 5.68 -0.43 -11.47
CA ALA A 327 5.20 -1.72 -11.96
C ALA A 327 6.15 -2.89 -11.65
N ASN A 328 7.40 -2.61 -11.27
CA ASN A 328 8.38 -3.61 -10.83
C ASN A 328 8.30 -3.94 -9.34
N THR A 329 7.44 -3.25 -8.57
CA THR A 329 7.14 -3.57 -7.17
C THR A 329 6.11 -4.70 -7.12
N PRO A 330 6.33 -5.81 -6.40
CA PRO A 330 5.36 -6.91 -6.38
C PRO A 330 3.97 -6.51 -5.86
N GLU A 331 3.92 -5.70 -4.80
CA GLU A 331 2.70 -5.24 -4.14
C GLU A 331 2.42 -3.78 -4.54
N HIS A 332 1.80 -3.56 -5.69
CA HIS A 332 1.52 -2.20 -6.17
C HIS A 332 0.12 -2.00 -6.71
N TYR A 333 -0.35 -0.77 -6.58
CA TYR A 333 -1.49 -0.23 -7.31
C TYR A 333 -1.07 1.04 -8.03
N ILE A 334 -1.01 1.01 -9.36
CA ILE A 334 -0.87 2.24 -10.15
C ILE A 334 -2.28 2.71 -10.50
N VAL A 335 -2.65 3.90 -10.05
CA VAL A 335 -3.98 4.48 -10.28
C VAL A 335 -3.84 5.62 -11.29
N ARG A 336 -4.11 5.35 -12.57
CA ARG A 336 -4.10 6.37 -13.63
C ARG A 336 -5.39 7.16 -13.58
N SER A 337 -5.28 8.48 -13.55
CA SER A 337 -6.44 9.37 -13.47
C SER A 337 -6.32 10.54 -14.44
N SER A 338 -7.39 11.31 -14.61
CA SER A 338 -7.43 12.51 -15.44
C SER A 338 -8.18 13.64 -14.73
N TRP A 339 -7.80 14.88 -15.02
CA TRP A 339 -8.61 16.07 -14.77
C TRP A 339 -9.11 16.18 -13.32
N VAL A 340 -8.14 16.11 -12.39
CA VAL A 340 -8.40 15.95 -10.95
C VAL A 340 -8.95 17.22 -10.30
N ILE A 341 -10.08 17.10 -9.61
CA ILE A 341 -10.79 18.17 -8.89
C ILE A 341 -10.89 17.83 -7.40
N GLY A 342 -10.39 18.72 -6.54
CA GLY A 342 -10.44 18.53 -5.09
C GLY A 342 -10.27 19.83 -4.31
N GLU A 343 -9.72 19.74 -3.11
CA GLU A 343 -9.38 20.90 -2.30
C GLU A 343 -8.06 21.52 -2.79
N GLY A 344 -8.12 22.74 -3.32
CA GLY A 344 -6.97 23.47 -3.86
C GLY A 344 -7.29 24.18 -5.17
N HIS A 345 -6.25 24.64 -5.89
CA HIS A 345 -6.42 25.23 -7.22
C HIS A 345 -6.74 24.14 -8.25
N ASN A 346 -7.85 24.30 -8.98
CA ASN A 346 -8.28 23.39 -10.04
C ASN A 346 -9.14 24.12 -11.09
N PHE A 347 -9.41 23.43 -12.20
CA PHE A 347 -10.14 23.99 -13.34
C PHE A 347 -11.54 24.49 -12.97
N VAL A 348 -12.31 23.72 -12.18
CA VAL A 348 -13.68 24.10 -11.79
C VAL A 348 -13.67 25.41 -11.01
N LYS A 349 -12.79 25.55 -10.01
CA LYS A 349 -12.64 26.81 -9.25
C LYS A 349 -12.21 27.99 -10.12
N THR A 350 -11.32 27.76 -11.09
CA THR A 350 -10.95 28.79 -12.06
C THR A 350 -12.17 29.21 -12.90
N MET A 351 -12.97 28.27 -13.38
CA MET A 351 -14.17 28.57 -14.18
C MET A 351 -15.25 29.27 -13.36
N MET A 352 -15.48 28.88 -12.10
CA MET A 352 -16.40 29.59 -11.20
C MET A 352 -15.97 31.05 -10.99
N MET A 353 -14.68 31.29 -10.74
CA MET A 353 -14.12 32.64 -10.59
C MET A 353 -14.30 33.46 -11.87
N LEU A 354 -14.03 32.87 -13.05
CA LEU A 354 -14.20 33.56 -14.32
C LEU A 354 -15.68 33.83 -14.65
N SER A 355 -16.58 32.90 -14.31
CA SER A 355 -18.03 33.09 -14.43
C SER A 355 -18.50 34.28 -13.60
N ASN A 356 -18.00 34.43 -12.37
CA ASN A 356 -18.32 35.59 -11.52
C ASN A 356 -17.81 36.90 -12.14
N ARG A 357 -16.59 36.91 -12.69
CA ARG A 357 -16.05 38.08 -13.39
C ARG A 357 -16.87 38.45 -14.62
N VAL A 358 -17.32 37.46 -15.40
CA VAL A 358 -18.18 37.71 -16.56
C VAL A 358 -19.57 38.21 -16.17
N ALA A 359 -20.07 37.83 -14.99
CA ALA A 359 -21.35 38.31 -14.47
C ALA A 359 -21.26 39.71 -13.84
N ASP A 360 -20.06 40.19 -13.51
CA ASP A 360 -19.84 41.51 -12.94
C ASP A 360 -19.90 42.59 -14.04
N PRO A 361 -20.89 43.51 -14.00
CA PRO A 361 -21.01 44.57 -15.00
C PRO A 361 -19.85 45.58 -14.98
N ASP A 362 -19.06 45.61 -13.90
CA ASP A 362 -17.91 46.49 -13.74
C ASP A 362 -16.57 45.84 -14.18
N ASP A 363 -16.57 44.53 -14.51
CA ASP A 363 -15.40 43.84 -15.10
C ASP A 363 -15.46 43.92 -16.64
N GLU A 364 -14.29 44.04 -17.28
CA GLU A 364 -14.19 44.12 -18.74
C GLU A 364 -14.27 42.73 -19.42
N LEU A 365 -14.22 41.65 -18.64
CA LEU A 365 -14.26 40.28 -19.13
C LEU A 365 -15.69 39.90 -19.57
N ASN A 366 -15.91 39.76 -20.88
CA ASN A 366 -17.25 39.47 -21.43
C ASN A 366 -17.48 38.00 -21.79
N GLN A 367 -16.41 37.24 -22.04
CA GLN A 367 -16.44 35.84 -22.45
C GLN A 367 -15.10 35.17 -22.12
N VAL A 368 -15.08 33.85 -22.04
CA VAL A 368 -13.86 33.05 -21.82
C VAL A 368 -13.70 32.05 -22.96
N MET A 369 -12.49 31.96 -23.53
CA MET A 369 -12.19 30.99 -24.57
C MET A 369 -11.65 29.70 -23.93
N VAL A 370 -12.25 28.55 -24.29
CA VAL A 370 -11.90 27.24 -23.74
C VAL A 370 -11.79 26.23 -24.88
N VAL A 371 -10.82 25.31 -24.81
CA VAL A 371 -10.57 24.33 -25.86
C VAL A 371 -11.70 23.30 -25.96
N ASP A 372 -12.11 23.00 -27.18
CA ASP A 372 -13.26 22.13 -27.50
C ASP A 372 -12.87 20.86 -28.28
N ASP A 373 -11.57 20.61 -28.43
CA ASP A 373 -10.99 19.45 -29.11
C ASP A 373 -10.02 18.68 -28.18
N GLN A 374 -10.30 18.71 -26.88
CA GLN A 374 -9.65 17.89 -25.85
C GLN A 374 -10.73 17.27 -24.97
N TYR A 375 -10.80 15.95 -24.95
CA TYR A 375 -11.94 15.19 -24.43
C TYR A 375 -11.55 14.25 -23.30
N GLY A 376 -12.33 14.25 -22.21
CA GLY A 376 -12.04 13.44 -21.04
C GLY A 376 -13.18 13.43 -20.03
N ARG A 377 -12.88 12.98 -18.82
CA ARG A 377 -13.79 12.96 -17.66
C ARG A 377 -13.09 13.61 -16.46
N LEU A 378 -13.86 14.32 -15.65
CA LEU A 378 -13.36 14.83 -14.36
C LEU A 378 -13.15 13.67 -13.38
N THR A 379 -12.19 13.84 -12.47
CA THR A 379 -12.02 12.92 -11.34
C THR A 379 -12.01 13.69 -10.04
N PHE A 380 -12.98 13.44 -9.16
CA PHE A 380 -13.00 14.07 -7.86
C PHE A 380 -12.09 13.34 -6.87
N THR A 381 -11.27 14.07 -6.11
CA THR A 381 -10.29 13.45 -5.21
C THR A 381 -10.92 12.66 -4.07
N LYS A 382 -12.17 13.01 -3.71
CA LYS A 382 -12.98 12.22 -2.77
C LYS A 382 -13.22 10.81 -3.32
N ASP A 383 -13.77 10.71 -4.52
CA ASP A 383 -14.06 9.43 -5.20
C ASP A 383 -12.74 8.65 -5.44
N MET A 384 -11.68 9.38 -5.78
CA MET A 384 -10.35 8.79 -5.93
C MET A 384 -9.80 8.17 -4.63
N ALA A 385 -9.96 8.84 -3.50
CA ALA A 385 -9.56 8.31 -2.20
C ALA A 385 -10.37 7.06 -1.84
N GLU A 386 -11.69 7.09 -2.03
CA GLU A 386 -12.58 5.94 -1.80
C GLU A 386 -12.14 4.72 -2.62
N ALA A 387 -11.83 4.90 -3.90
CA ALA A 387 -11.34 3.81 -4.75
C ALA A 387 -9.98 3.25 -4.29
N VAL A 388 -9.06 4.12 -3.87
CA VAL A 388 -7.75 3.69 -3.32
C VAL A 388 -7.95 2.81 -2.08
N PHE A 389 -8.80 3.23 -1.15
CA PHE A 389 -9.10 2.44 0.04
C PHE A 389 -9.86 1.15 -0.30
N HIS A 390 -10.78 1.18 -1.28
CA HIS A 390 -11.43 -0.04 -1.77
C HIS A 390 -10.42 -1.07 -2.28
N LEU A 391 -9.45 -0.66 -3.11
CA LEU A 391 -8.39 -1.57 -3.60
C LEU A 391 -7.55 -2.16 -2.47
N LEU A 392 -7.22 -1.34 -1.45
CA LEU A 392 -6.46 -1.78 -0.29
C LEU A 392 -7.26 -2.77 0.57
N ASP A 393 -8.51 -2.46 0.89
CA ASP A 393 -9.36 -3.23 1.81
C ASP A 393 -9.88 -4.53 1.19
N SER A 394 -10.20 -4.51 -0.10
CA SER A 394 -10.66 -5.70 -0.83
C SER A 394 -9.55 -6.67 -1.23
N HIS A 395 -8.29 -6.25 -1.08
CA HIS A 395 -7.12 -6.96 -1.60
C HIS A 395 -7.29 -7.34 -3.08
N ALA A 396 -7.76 -6.39 -3.89
CA ALA A 396 -7.86 -6.55 -5.33
C ALA A 396 -6.51 -7.01 -5.93
N PRO A 397 -6.48 -7.71 -7.07
CA PRO A 397 -5.22 -8.10 -7.68
C PRO A 397 -4.31 -6.88 -7.92
N TYR A 398 -3.07 -6.94 -7.44
CA TYR A 398 -2.08 -5.87 -7.67
C TYR A 398 -1.89 -5.60 -9.17
N GLY A 399 -1.61 -4.34 -9.50
CA GLY A 399 -1.41 -3.90 -10.87
C GLY A 399 -1.87 -2.47 -11.14
N THR A 400 -2.03 -2.15 -12.42
CA THR A 400 -2.54 -0.85 -12.87
C THR A 400 -4.06 -0.85 -12.95
N TYR A 401 -4.69 0.25 -12.52
CA TYR A 401 -6.11 0.54 -12.61
C TYR A 401 -6.31 1.93 -13.17
N ASN A 402 -7.17 2.05 -14.17
CA ASN A 402 -7.69 3.33 -14.62
C ASN A 402 -8.82 3.79 -13.70
N LEU A 403 -8.80 5.07 -13.34
CA LEU A 403 -9.77 5.65 -12.42
C LEU A 403 -10.06 7.12 -12.75
N THR A 404 -11.23 7.34 -13.31
CA THR A 404 -11.88 8.65 -13.44
C THR A 404 -13.29 8.57 -12.84
N GLY A 405 -14.04 9.68 -12.82
CA GLY A 405 -15.48 9.54 -12.69
C GLY A 405 -16.07 8.81 -13.90
N SER A 406 -17.21 8.14 -13.72
CA SER A 406 -18.05 7.63 -14.80
C SER A 406 -18.86 8.77 -15.42
N GLY A 407 -19.74 8.48 -16.38
CA GLY A 407 -20.52 9.50 -17.09
C GLY A 407 -19.93 9.84 -18.46
N ALA A 408 -20.46 10.88 -19.09
CA ALA A 408 -20.13 11.19 -20.48
C ALA A 408 -18.69 11.73 -20.64
N VAL A 409 -18.06 11.40 -21.76
CA VAL A 409 -16.82 12.08 -22.19
C VAL A 409 -17.21 13.47 -22.74
N ARG A 410 -16.54 14.51 -22.26
CA ARG A 410 -16.84 15.92 -22.60
C ARG A 410 -15.57 16.69 -22.92
N SER A 411 -15.71 17.76 -23.68
CA SER A 411 -14.61 18.70 -23.90
C SER A 411 -14.40 19.60 -22.67
N TRP A 412 -13.25 20.27 -22.58
CA TRP A 412 -13.06 21.31 -21.57
C TRP A 412 -14.07 22.46 -21.71
N ALA A 413 -14.47 22.80 -22.94
CA ALA A 413 -15.46 23.85 -23.22
C ALA A 413 -16.85 23.46 -22.70
N ASP A 414 -17.29 22.22 -22.91
CA ASP A 414 -18.53 21.69 -22.36
C ASP A 414 -18.55 21.78 -20.83
N ILE A 415 -17.48 21.32 -20.19
CA ILE A 415 -17.36 21.35 -18.72
C ILE A 415 -17.38 22.80 -18.22
N ALA A 416 -16.65 23.70 -18.88
CA ALA A 416 -16.63 25.11 -18.51
C ALA A 416 -18.03 25.75 -18.62
N ALA A 417 -18.76 25.46 -19.71
CA ALA A 417 -20.11 25.98 -19.91
C ALA A 417 -21.06 25.50 -18.80
N GLU A 418 -21.01 24.21 -18.45
CA GLU A 418 -21.79 23.66 -17.33
C GLU A 418 -21.42 24.31 -15.99
N VAL A 419 -20.13 24.52 -15.71
CA VAL A 419 -19.70 25.23 -14.50
C VAL A 419 -20.24 26.66 -14.46
N PHE A 420 -20.22 27.37 -15.59
CA PHE A 420 -20.75 28.72 -15.71
C PHE A 420 -22.27 28.75 -15.47
N ASP A 421 -23.00 27.79 -16.04
CA ASP A 421 -24.44 27.65 -15.85
C ASP A 421 -24.80 27.34 -14.39
N LEU A 422 -24.09 26.41 -13.76
CA LEU A 422 -24.28 26.08 -12.34
C LEU A 422 -23.93 27.24 -11.40
N THR A 423 -22.97 28.09 -11.79
CA THR A 423 -22.53 29.23 -10.98
C THR A 423 -23.47 30.42 -11.12
N ASN A 424 -23.71 30.90 -12.35
CA ASN A 424 -24.42 32.15 -12.64
C ASN A 424 -25.45 32.04 -13.79
N GLY A 425 -25.63 30.88 -14.43
CA GLY A 425 -26.52 30.74 -15.59
C GLY A 425 -26.01 31.43 -16.86
N ASN A 426 -24.69 31.53 -17.02
CA ASN A 426 -24.03 32.26 -18.11
C ASN A 426 -23.10 31.38 -18.97
N GLY A 427 -23.44 30.10 -19.17
CA GLY A 427 -22.67 29.13 -19.96
C GLY A 427 -22.47 29.55 -21.41
N ASP A 428 -23.38 30.36 -21.98
CA ASP A 428 -23.26 30.95 -23.30
C ASP A 428 -22.07 31.93 -23.46
N ARG A 429 -21.43 32.31 -22.35
CA ARG A 429 -20.21 33.13 -22.33
C ARG A 429 -18.92 32.33 -22.44
N VAL A 430 -19.01 31.00 -22.49
CA VAL A 430 -17.89 30.13 -22.85
C VAL A 430 -17.84 30.03 -24.37
N ARG A 431 -16.74 30.51 -24.96
CA ARG A 431 -16.48 30.43 -26.39
C ARG A 431 -15.58 29.23 -26.68
N PRO A 432 -16.07 28.18 -27.37
CA PRO A 432 -15.23 27.07 -27.77
C PRO A 432 -14.19 27.52 -28.80
N ILE A 433 -12.96 27.04 -28.65
CA ILE A 433 -11.85 27.25 -29.59
C ILE A 433 -11.10 25.93 -29.83
N SER A 434 -10.35 25.83 -30.93
CA SER A 434 -9.47 24.68 -31.13
C SER A 434 -8.18 24.81 -30.32
N THR A 435 -7.55 23.68 -30.04
CA THR A 435 -6.20 23.58 -29.47
C THR A 435 -5.19 24.34 -30.33
N ALA A 436 -5.34 24.30 -31.67
CA ALA A 436 -4.51 25.08 -32.59
C ALA A 436 -4.66 26.60 -32.41
N GLU A 437 -5.90 27.10 -32.25
CA GLU A 437 -6.18 28.51 -31.96
C GLU A 437 -5.63 28.91 -30.59
N TYR A 438 -5.75 28.04 -29.59
CA TYR A 438 -5.18 28.27 -28.26
C TYR A 438 -3.66 28.41 -28.32
N PHE A 439 -2.97 27.47 -28.97
CA PHE A 439 -1.51 27.50 -29.11
C PHE A 439 -1.01 28.74 -29.88
N ALA A 440 -1.72 29.16 -30.93
CA ALA A 440 -1.35 30.36 -31.71
C ALA A 440 -1.35 31.64 -30.85
N ASN A 441 -2.15 31.68 -29.79
CA ASN A 441 -2.28 32.82 -28.88
C ASN A 441 -1.43 32.68 -27.60
N ALA A 442 -0.77 31.54 -27.40
CA ALA A 442 0.02 31.29 -26.21
C ALA A 442 1.31 32.13 -26.19
N LYS A 443 1.55 32.83 -25.09
CA LYS A 443 2.76 33.68 -24.88
C LYS A 443 3.90 32.95 -24.17
N THR A 444 3.64 31.74 -23.71
CA THR A 444 4.57 30.87 -22.98
C THR A 444 4.58 29.49 -23.64
N PRO A 445 5.62 28.66 -23.43
CA PRO A 445 5.58 27.27 -23.85
C PRO A 445 4.35 26.58 -23.27
N VAL A 446 3.61 25.87 -24.12
CA VAL A 446 2.46 25.06 -23.73
C VAL A 446 2.80 23.62 -24.12
N SER A 447 2.56 22.69 -23.20
CA SER A 447 2.83 21.27 -23.44
C SER A 447 1.80 20.71 -24.43
N PRO A 448 2.20 19.82 -25.35
CA PRO A 448 1.26 19.05 -26.15
C PRO A 448 0.30 18.27 -25.25
N ARG A 449 -1.00 18.34 -25.54
CA ARG A 449 -2.06 17.67 -24.76
C ARG A 449 -2.71 16.57 -25.61
N PRO A 450 -3.03 15.40 -25.03
CA PRO A 450 -3.80 14.37 -25.71
C PRO A 450 -5.16 14.91 -26.18
N GLU A 451 -5.58 14.56 -27.40
CA GLU A 451 -6.91 14.88 -27.92
C GLU A 451 -7.99 14.12 -27.15
N HIS A 452 -7.78 12.82 -26.96
CA HIS A 452 -8.62 11.98 -26.12
C HIS A 452 -7.86 11.55 -24.86
N SER A 453 -8.53 11.63 -23.71
CA SER A 453 -7.97 11.25 -22.42
C SER A 453 -8.94 10.43 -21.57
N ALA A 454 -10.00 9.91 -22.18
CA ALA A 454 -10.93 9.02 -21.51
C ALA A 454 -10.22 7.71 -21.16
N LEU A 455 -10.39 7.24 -19.93
CA LEU A 455 -9.83 5.98 -19.46
C LEU A 455 -10.96 4.95 -19.31
N GLY A 456 -10.74 3.73 -19.78
CA GLY A 456 -11.66 2.62 -19.59
C GLY A 456 -11.74 2.20 -18.13
N LEU A 457 -12.95 1.97 -17.60
CA LEU A 457 -13.19 1.73 -16.16
C LEU A 457 -13.50 0.26 -15.81
N ALA A 458 -13.53 -0.62 -16.82
CA ALA A 458 -14.00 -2.00 -16.66
C ALA A 458 -13.20 -2.79 -15.61
N LYS A 459 -11.90 -2.52 -15.44
CA LYS A 459 -11.05 -3.25 -14.49
C LYS A 459 -11.34 -2.88 -13.04
N ILE A 460 -11.53 -1.59 -12.75
CA ILE A 460 -11.87 -1.13 -11.40
C ILE A 460 -13.30 -1.56 -11.02
N GLU A 461 -14.21 -1.59 -11.99
CA GLU A 461 -15.56 -2.16 -11.84
C GLU A 461 -15.52 -3.66 -11.55
N ALA A 462 -14.69 -4.42 -12.27
CA ALA A 462 -14.49 -5.85 -12.01
C ALA A 462 -13.85 -6.13 -10.64
N ALA A 463 -13.08 -5.18 -10.10
CA ALA A 463 -12.57 -5.22 -8.73
C ALA A 463 -13.62 -4.85 -7.67
N GLY A 464 -14.86 -4.54 -8.09
CA GLY A 464 -16.00 -4.31 -7.20
C GLY A 464 -16.21 -2.85 -6.79
N TYR A 465 -15.51 -1.88 -7.40
CA TYR A 465 -15.72 -0.46 -7.16
C TYR A 465 -16.46 0.18 -8.34
N THR A 466 -17.54 0.91 -8.07
CA THR A 466 -18.29 1.62 -9.12
C THR A 466 -17.95 3.11 -9.08
N PRO A 467 -17.26 3.66 -10.11
CA PRO A 467 -16.93 5.07 -10.13
C PRO A 467 -18.17 5.97 -10.18
N ALA A 468 -18.18 7.02 -9.35
CA ALA A 468 -19.27 7.99 -9.32
C ALA A 468 -19.40 8.75 -10.66
N ASP A 469 -20.62 9.11 -11.03
CA ASP A 469 -20.89 9.94 -12.20
C ASP A 469 -20.31 11.34 -11.97
N TRP A 470 -19.37 11.77 -12.82
CA TRP A 470 -18.66 13.02 -12.59
C TRP A 470 -19.56 14.25 -12.80
N GLU A 471 -20.62 14.16 -13.61
CA GLU A 471 -21.56 15.27 -13.86
C GLU A 471 -22.36 15.55 -12.58
N GLU A 472 -22.76 14.51 -11.85
CA GLU A 472 -23.42 14.65 -10.54
C GLU A 472 -22.45 15.10 -9.43
N SER A 473 -21.21 14.59 -9.43
CA SER A 473 -20.16 15.05 -8.51
C SER A 473 -19.81 16.53 -8.74
N LEU A 474 -19.83 16.99 -10.00
CA LEU A 474 -19.62 18.40 -10.35
C LEU A 474 -20.71 19.30 -9.78
N LYS A 475 -21.98 18.95 -9.97
CA LYS A 475 -23.11 19.70 -9.40
C LYS A 475 -23.00 19.82 -7.89
N SER A 476 -22.69 18.71 -7.23
CA SER A 476 -22.51 18.64 -5.77
C SER A 476 -21.33 19.51 -5.32
N TYR A 477 -20.22 19.48 -6.05
CA TYR A 477 -19.03 20.27 -5.75
C TYR A 477 -19.30 21.78 -5.90
N VAL A 478 -19.91 22.22 -7.00
CA VAL A 478 -20.22 23.63 -7.25
C VAL A 478 -21.24 24.15 -6.23
N ALA A 479 -22.30 23.38 -5.92
CA ALA A 479 -23.28 23.75 -4.90
C ALA A 479 -22.62 23.98 -3.53
N LYS A 480 -21.74 23.06 -3.11
CA LYS A 480 -20.98 23.17 -1.87
C LYS A 480 -20.10 24.42 -1.83
N GLU A 481 -19.37 24.72 -2.91
CA GLU A 481 -18.50 25.91 -2.99
C GLU A 481 -19.29 27.23 -2.98
N LEU A 482 -20.54 27.22 -3.46
CA LEU A 482 -21.48 28.35 -3.35
C LEU A 482 -22.18 28.44 -1.98
N GLY A 483 -21.97 27.47 -1.08
CA GLY A 483 -22.65 27.40 0.21
C GLY A 483 -24.14 27.08 0.12
N LYS A 484 -24.56 26.37 -0.93
CA LYS A 484 -25.95 25.99 -1.19
C LYS A 484 -26.28 24.59 -0.69
#